data_AF-A0A7W4V314-F1
#
_entry.id   AF-A0A7W4V314-F1
#
_cell.length_a   1.000
_cell.length_b   1.000
_cell.length_c   1.000
_cell.angle_alpha   90.00
_cell.angle_beta   90.00
_cell.angle_gamma   90.00
#
_symmetry.space_group_name_H-M   'P 1'
#
loop_
_entity.id
_entity.type
_entity.pdbx_description
1 polymer ?
#
loop_
_entity_poly.entity_id
_entity_poly.type
_entity_poly.pdbx_seq_one_letter_code
_entity_poly.pdbx_strand_id
1 'polypeptide(L)'
;MRGVYVDERDSTWERDDARYRLYVFEGAGNAVTTFDILDASIEHALETAVAMSNGNEKLWALALVENDSRGMRGLIWLSGMDYNDTPSSPREWMRRRQMQDRYLQAKHNRGLPTLLPNGLRVIRMFPEWVSGWPLWEDHSNEYHLTGPDLGLSSTLSRALYEWNEAMLGRDEADPPPTDWIRTGESLAQQLQVELSGIAEVRPEFLI
;
A
#
# COMPACT_ATOMS: atom_id res chain seq x y z
N MET A 1 -14.76 4.99 -1.09
CA MET A 1 -15.13 6.24 -0.38
C MET A 1 -16.61 6.15 -0.02
N ARG A 2 -17.01 6.59 1.18
CA ARG A 2 -18.42 6.71 1.58
C ARG A 2 -18.69 8.14 2.02
N GLY A 3 -19.75 8.74 1.50
CA GLY A 3 -20.30 9.99 2.03
C GLY A 3 -21.40 9.71 3.05
N VAL A 4 -21.50 10.56 4.05
CA VAL A 4 -22.61 10.60 5.01
C VAL A 4 -23.06 12.05 5.15
N TYR A 5 -24.38 12.26 5.16
CA TYR A 5 -24.94 13.57 5.41
C TYR A 5 -24.77 13.93 6.89
N VAL A 6 -24.38 15.16 7.15
CA VAL A 6 -24.21 15.73 8.48
C VAL A 6 -24.94 17.06 8.54
N ASP A 7 -25.41 17.41 9.74
CA ASP A 7 -25.89 18.76 10.04
C ASP A 7 -24.67 19.64 10.30
N GLU A 8 -24.50 20.75 9.59
CA GLU A 8 -23.33 21.62 9.75
C GLU A 8 -23.19 22.17 11.18
N ARG A 9 -24.30 22.21 11.93
CA ARG A 9 -24.37 22.66 13.32
C ARG A 9 -23.90 21.63 14.33
N ASP A 10 -23.58 20.41 13.90
CA ASP A 10 -23.00 19.34 14.74
C ASP A 10 -21.50 19.56 15.04
N SER A 11 -20.92 20.67 14.55
CA SER A 11 -19.54 21.06 14.86
C SER A 11 -19.48 21.84 16.17
N THR A 12 -18.74 21.31 17.15
CA THR A 12 -18.58 21.94 18.47
C THR A 12 -17.33 22.81 18.59
N TRP A 13 -16.44 22.75 17.59
CA TRP A 13 -15.20 23.52 17.52
C TRP A 13 -14.69 23.60 16.09
N GLU A 14 -13.91 24.65 15.80
CA GLU A 14 -13.23 24.87 14.52
C GLU A 14 -11.82 25.43 14.78
N ARG A 15 -10.88 25.10 13.89
CA ARG A 15 -9.48 25.59 13.91
C ARG A 15 -8.96 25.73 12.49
N ASP A 16 -8.14 26.73 12.26
CA ASP A 16 -7.49 27.05 10.97
C ASP A 16 -5.96 26.87 11.01
N ASP A 17 -5.40 26.49 12.17
CA ASP A 17 -3.96 26.32 12.40
C ASP A 17 -3.51 24.85 12.22
N ALA A 18 -3.95 24.22 11.13
CA ALA A 18 -3.62 22.84 10.81
C ALA A 18 -2.11 22.63 10.73
N ARG A 19 -1.63 21.57 11.38
CA ARG A 19 -0.22 21.14 11.34
C ARG A 19 -0.14 19.84 10.58
N TYR A 20 0.62 19.82 9.49
CA TYR A 20 0.89 18.59 8.75
C TYR A 20 2.29 18.08 9.08
N ARG A 21 2.48 16.76 9.02
CA ARG A 21 3.80 16.14 9.12
C ARG A 21 4.10 15.37 7.85
N LEU A 22 5.21 15.73 7.22
CA LEU A 22 5.70 15.10 6.01
C LEU A 22 6.87 14.18 6.35
N TYR A 23 6.82 12.97 5.82
CA TYR A 23 7.89 11.97 5.84
C TYR A 23 8.38 11.80 4.40
N VAL A 24 9.69 11.89 4.17
CA VAL A 24 10.32 11.60 2.88
C VAL A 24 11.40 10.53 3.11
N PHE A 25 11.30 9.41 2.39
CA PHE A 25 12.17 8.25 2.56
C PHE A 25 13.20 8.18 1.44
N GLU A 26 14.46 7.92 1.81
CA GLU A 26 15.60 7.96 0.90
C GLU A 26 16.48 6.69 0.97
N GLY A 27 16.93 6.26 -0.20
CA GLY A 27 17.83 5.13 -0.37
C GLY A 27 17.22 3.77 0.02
N ALA A 28 18.03 2.72 -0.11
CA ALA A 28 17.60 1.35 0.15
C ALA A 28 17.25 1.06 1.62
N GLY A 29 17.83 1.83 2.55
CA GLY A 29 17.53 1.72 3.98
C GLY A 29 16.33 2.54 4.43
N ASN A 30 15.62 3.21 3.52
CA ASN A 30 14.48 4.09 3.82
C ASN A 30 14.80 5.13 4.91
N ALA A 31 15.99 5.73 4.84
CA ALA A 31 16.37 6.81 5.74
C ALA A 31 15.34 7.93 5.62
N VAL A 32 14.81 8.39 6.75
CA VAL A 32 13.64 9.28 6.74
C VAL A 32 14.02 10.69 7.17
N THR A 33 13.59 11.65 6.37
CA THR A 33 13.53 13.07 6.78
C THR A 33 12.09 13.41 7.14
N THR A 34 11.88 13.95 8.34
CA THR A 34 10.56 14.29 8.86
C THR A 34 10.53 15.73 9.33
N PHE A 35 9.50 16.48 8.94
CA PHE A 35 9.29 17.84 9.41
C PHE A 35 7.79 18.20 9.39
N ASP A 36 7.44 19.19 10.22
CA ASP A 36 6.09 19.72 10.28
C ASP A 36 5.95 20.91 9.31
N ILE A 37 4.81 20.98 8.62
CA ILE A 37 4.37 22.11 7.81
C ILE A 37 3.27 22.82 8.59
N LEU A 38 3.47 24.11 8.83
CA LEU A 38 2.58 24.98 9.61
C LEU A 38 1.98 26.04 8.68
N ASP A 39 0.85 26.63 9.09
CA ASP A 39 0.23 27.77 8.42
C ASP A 39 -0.02 27.55 6.92
N ALA A 40 -0.38 26.31 6.56
CA ALA A 40 -0.55 25.87 5.19
C ALA A 40 -1.92 25.22 5.00
N SER A 41 -2.45 25.28 3.78
CA SER A 41 -3.58 24.44 3.39
C SER A 41 -3.10 23.03 3.05
N ILE A 42 -4.04 22.10 2.87
CA ILE A 42 -3.71 20.74 2.42
C ILE A 42 -3.08 20.73 1.03
N GLU A 43 -3.51 21.62 0.14
CA GLU A 43 -2.95 21.76 -1.21
C GLU A 43 -1.46 22.13 -1.14
N HIS A 44 -1.10 23.15 -0.35
CA HIS A 44 0.30 23.53 -0.14
C HIS A 44 1.12 22.41 0.52
N ALA A 45 0.53 21.66 1.46
CA ALA A 45 1.21 20.53 2.07
C ALA A 45 1.50 19.40 1.05
N LEU A 46 0.57 19.12 0.14
CA LEU A 46 0.74 18.15 -0.94
C LEU A 46 1.77 18.61 -1.98
N GLU A 47 1.73 19.89 -2.38
CA GLU A 47 2.74 20.49 -3.27
C GLU A 47 4.14 20.39 -2.66
N THR A 48 4.26 20.69 -1.35
CA THR A 48 5.51 20.54 -0.62
C THR A 48 5.98 19.09 -0.61
N ALA A 49 5.08 18.12 -0.44
CA ALA A 49 5.42 16.70 -0.50
C ALA A 49 5.96 16.28 -1.88
N VAL A 50 5.35 16.78 -2.95
CA VAL A 50 5.83 16.54 -4.32
C VAL A 50 7.20 17.19 -4.55
N ALA A 51 7.38 18.44 -4.13
CA ALA A 51 8.66 19.15 -4.27
C ALA A 51 9.79 18.44 -3.51
N MET A 52 9.55 18.08 -2.25
CA MET A 52 10.55 17.47 -1.37
C MET A 52 10.88 16.02 -1.73
N SER A 53 9.94 15.33 -2.39
CA SER A 53 10.18 14.00 -2.97
C SER A 53 10.80 14.03 -4.37
N ASN A 54 11.23 15.21 -4.85
CA ASN A 54 11.73 15.43 -6.21
C ASN A 54 10.76 14.91 -7.29
N GLY A 55 9.49 15.30 -7.21
CA GLY A 55 8.46 14.85 -8.13
C GLY A 55 8.18 13.34 -7.99
N ASN A 56 8.00 12.85 -6.76
CA ASN A 56 7.75 11.45 -6.43
C ASN A 56 8.91 10.48 -6.77
N GLU A 57 10.14 10.96 -6.91
CA GLU A 57 11.33 10.08 -7.01
C GLU A 57 11.72 9.44 -5.68
N LYS A 58 11.13 9.92 -4.59
CA LYS A 58 11.22 9.38 -3.24
C LYS A 58 9.83 8.97 -2.77
N LEU A 59 9.78 7.91 -1.97
CA LEU A 59 8.56 7.60 -1.22
C LEU A 59 8.30 8.72 -0.21
N TRP A 60 7.03 9.02 0.03
CA TRP A 60 6.65 10.01 1.04
C TRP A 60 5.29 9.71 1.65
N ALA A 61 5.08 10.20 2.87
CA ALA A 61 3.79 10.11 3.55
C ALA A 61 3.46 11.45 4.22
N LEU A 62 2.18 11.77 4.29
CA LEU A 62 1.67 13.01 4.87
C LEU A 62 0.60 12.66 5.90
N ALA A 63 0.72 13.25 7.09
CA ALA A 63 -0.25 13.14 8.17
C ALA A 63 -0.71 14.52 8.64
N LEU A 64 -1.94 14.60 9.16
CA LEU A 64 -2.35 15.68 10.05
C LEU A 64 -1.85 15.36 11.45
N VAL A 65 -1.22 16.33 12.11
CA VAL A 65 -0.81 16.24 13.49
C VAL A 65 -1.95 16.77 14.36
N GLU A 66 -2.44 15.93 15.26
CA GLU A 66 -3.50 16.30 16.19
C GLU A 66 -3.07 15.96 17.62
N ASN A 67 -3.64 16.65 18.61
CA ASN A 67 -3.48 16.26 20.01
C ASN A 67 -4.78 15.61 20.49
N ASP A 68 -4.68 14.49 21.20
CA ASP A 68 -5.85 13.91 21.85
C ASP A 68 -6.35 14.79 23.01
N SER A 69 -7.45 14.39 23.66
CA SER A 69 -8.01 15.10 24.81
C SER A 69 -7.08 15.22 26.02
N ARG A 70 -5.98 14.45 26.05
CA ARG A 70 -4.92 14.50 27.08
C ARG A 70 -3.76 15.40 26.66
N GLY A 71 -3.83 16.04 25.50
CA GLY A 71 -2.76 16.84 24.92
C GLY A 71 -1.63 16.01 24.31
N MET A 72 -1.82 14.69 24.16
CA MET A 72 -0.82 13.80 23.57
C MET A 72 -0.87 13.88 22.05
N ARG A 73 0.28 14.08 21.43
CA ARG A 73 0.40 14.19 19.98
C ARG A 73 0.16 12.85 19.29
N GLY A 74 -0.74 12.84 18.31
CA GLY A 74 -1.03 11.75 17.40
C GLY A 74 -0.93 12.19 15.94
N LEU A 75 -1.08 11.22 15.04
CA LEU A 75 -1.05 11.41 13.60
C LEU A 75 -2.31 10.82 12.97
N ILE A 76 -2.92 11.55 12.04
CA ILE A 76 -3.94 11.05 11.13
C ILE A 76 -3.33 11.02 9.73
N TRP A 77 -3.02 9.82 9.24
CA TRP A 77 -2.44 9.64 7.90
C TRP A 77 -3.40 10.07 6.80
N LEU A 78 -3.00 11.07 6.01
CA LEU A 78 -3.76 11.60 4.88
C LEU A 78 -3.36 10.91 3.57
N SER A 79 -2.05 10.67 3.39
CA SER A 79 -1.48 9.94 2.24
C SER A 79 -0.31 9.09 2.73
N GLY A 80 -0.32 7.80 2.39
CA GLY A 80 0.70 6.87 2.87
C GLY A 80 0.65 6.58 4.37
N MET A 81 1.75 6.06 4.88
CA MET A 81 2.02 5.71 6.28
C MET A 81 3.53 5.77 6.52
N ASP A 82 4.00 5.48 7.73
CA ASP A 82 5.44 5.26 7.91
C ASP A 82 5.88 4.03 7.09
N TYR A 83 6.79 4.23 6.13
CA TYR A 83 7.23 3.16 5.24
C TYR A 83 8.19 2.18 5.94
N ASN A 84 8.67 2.50 7.14
CA ASN A 84 9.45 1.57 7.95
C ASN A 84 8.57 0.59 8.74
N ASP A 85 7.27 0.86 8.85
CA ASP A 85 6.33 -0.04 9.51
C ASP A 85 5.79 -1.10 8.54
N THR A 86 5.58 -2.31 9.08
CA THR A 86 4.87 -3.39 8.38
C THR A 86 3.36 -3.18 8.50
N PRO A 87 2.61 -3.13 7.40
CA PRO A 87 1.15 -3.03 7.46
C PRO A 87 0.52 -4.20 8.21
N SER A 88 -0.40 -3.88 9.12
CA SER A 88 -1.11 -4.81 10.01
C SER A 88 -2.63 -4.78 9.83
N SER A 89 -3.14 -3.87 9.00
CA SER A 89 -4.57 -3.72 8.72
C SER A 89 -4.85 -3.45 7.24
N PRO A 90 -6.09 -3.72 6.75
CA PRO A 90 -6.56 -3.30 5.43
C PRO A 90 -6.22 -1.85 5.07
N ARG A 91 -6.45 -0.94 6.03
CA ARG A 91 -6.21 0.50 5.85
C ARG A 91 -4.73 0.79 5.67
N GLU A 92 -3.85 0.14 6.43
CA GLU A 92 -2.40 0.29 6.29
C GLU A 92 -1.91 -0.28 4.96
N TRP A 93 -2.43 -1.42 4.51
CA TRP A 93 -2.13 -1.96 3.18
C TRP A 93 -2.55 -1.03 2.05
N MET A 94 -3.74 -0.42 2.17
CA MET A 94 -4.18 0.64 1.25
C MET A 94 -3.20 1.82 1.23
N ARG A 95 -2.71 2.26 2.41
CA ARG A 95 -1.74 3.37 2.50
C ARG A 95 -0.38 3.00 1.92
N ARG A 96 0.13 1.80 2.19
CA ARG A 96 1.35 1.23 1.61
C ARG A 96 1.27 1.22 0.09
N ARG A 97 0.15 0.69 -0.44
CA ARG A 97 -0.17 0.68 -1.88
C ARG A 97 -0.10 2.07 -2.49
N GLN A 98 -0.80 3.06 -1.91
CA GLN A 98 -0.82 4.43 -2.42
C GLN A 98 0.58 5.03 -2.57
N MET A 99 1.49 4.75 -1.65
CA MET A 99 2.88 5.23 -1.71
C MET A 99 3.66 4.53 -2.81
N GLN A 100 3.58 3.20 -2.86
CA GLN A 100 4.29 2.38 -3.84
C GLN A 100 3.84 2.70 -5.26
N ASP A 101 2.53 2.70 -5.51
CA ASP A 101 1.96 2.98 -6.84
C ASP A 101 2.38 4.37 -7.33
N ARG A 102 2.31 5.38 -6.48
CA ARG A 102 2.75 6.75 -6.83
C ARG A 102 4.23 6.81 -7.19
N TYR A 103 5.08 6.13 -6.43
CA TYR A 103 6.52 6.10 -6.67
C TYR A 103 6.87 5.28 -7.93
N LEU A 104 6.29 4.10 -8.11
CA LEU A 104 6.53 3.23 -9.27
C LEU A 104 6.00 3.86 -10.56
N GLN A 105 4.83 4.49 -10.53
CA GLN A 105 4.32 5.27 -11.67
C GLN A 105 5.27 6.40 -12.05
N ALA A 106 5.85 7.09 -11.06
CA ALA A 106 6.80 8.16 -11.29
C ALA A 106 8.12 7.66 -11.91
N LYS A 107 8.58 6.45 -11.56
CA LYS A 107 9.71 5.78 -12.23
C LYS A 107 9.36 5.38 -13.67
N HIS A 108 8.21 4.75 -13.86
CA HIS A 108 7.73 4.31 -15.16
C HIS A 108 7.63 5.49 -16.15
N ASN A 109 7.02 6.61 -15.73
CA ASN A 109 6.88 7.82 -16.55
C ASN A 109 8.23 8.41 -17.01
N ARG A 110 9.32 8.11 -16.30
CA ARG A 110 10.69 8.54 -16.63
C ARG A 110 11.47 7.48 -17.41
N GLY A 111 10.87 6.34 -17.74
CA GLY A 111 11.56 5.21 -18.38
C GLY A 111 12.59 4.52 -17.48
N LEU A 112 12.45 4.66 -16.15
CA LEU A 112 13.35 4.03 -15.18
C LEU A 112 12.82 2.64 -14.76
N PRO A 113 13.70 1.74 -14.26
CA PRO A 113 13.25 0.49 -13.65
C PRO A 113 12.23 0.72 -12.54
N THR A 114 11.12 -0.01 -12.59
CA THR A 114 10.00 0.06 -11.64
C THR A 114 10.26 -0.82 -10.42
N LEU A 115 11.33 -0.49 -9.70
CA LEU A 115 11.75 -1.14 -8.47
C LEU A 115 11.63 -0.18 -7.28
N LEU A 116 11.27 -0.70 -6.12
CA LEU A 116 11.28 0.02 -4.84
C LEU A 116 12.67 0.58 -4.51
N PRO A 117 12.79 1.56 -3.59
CA PRO A 117 14.09 2.16 -3.25
C PRO A 117 15.18 1.17 -2.82
N ASN A 118 14.79 0.01 -2.28
CA ASN A 118 15.67 -1.09 -1.89
C ASN A 118 15.95 -2.10 -3.01
N GLY A 119 15.49 -1.84 -4.23
CA GLY A 119 15.68 -2.71 -5.40
C GLY A 119 14.66 -3.84 -5.52
N LEU A 120 13.71 -3.96 -4.59
CA LEU A 120 12.68 -5.00 -4.65
C LEU A 120 11.62 -4.69 -5.70
N ARG A 121 11.07 -5.77 -6.27
CA ARG A 121 9.83 -5.75 -7.05
C ARG A 121 8.61 -5.59 -6.14
N VAL A 122 7.44 -5.27 -6.71
CA VAL A 122 6.15 -5.35 -6.01
C VAL A 122 5.30 -6.42 -6.69
N ILE A 123 5.09 -7.53 -6.00
CA ILE A 123 4.21 -8.61 -6.47
C ILE A 123 2.87 -8.47 -5.77
N ARG A 124 1.83 -8.23 -6.55
CA ARG A 124 0.45 -8.08 -6.10
C ARG A 124 -0.18 -9.47 -6.05
N MET A 125 -0.66 -9.87 -4.88
CA MET A 125 -1.51 -11.04 -4.70
C MET A 125 -2.95 -10.60 -4.79
N PHE A 126 -3.54 -10.72 -5.98
CA PHE A 126 -4.87 -10.21 -6.30
C PHE A 126 -5.71 -11.31 -6.98
N PRO A 127 -6.57 -11.99 -6.21
CA PRO A 127 -7.53 -12.95 -6.76
C PRO A 127 -8.63 -12.23 -7.53
N GLU A 128 -9.43 -12.97 -8.29
CA GLU A 128 -10.74 -12.56 -8.87
C GLU A 128 -10.81 -12.12 -10.35
N TRP A 129 -9.74 -12.20 -11.15
CA TRP A 129 -9.82 -11.77 -12.56
C TRP A 129 -9.32 -12.78 -13.60
N VAL A 130 -8.50 -13.75 -13.19
CA VAL A 130 -7.96 -14.78 -14.08
C VAL A 130 -7.81 -16.09 -13.32
N SER A 131 -8.04 -17.18 -14.05
CA SER A 131 -7.71 -18.53 -13.59
C SER A 131 -6.19 -18.66 -13.36
N GLY A 132 -5.84 -19.51 -12.40
CA GLY A 132 -4.46 -19.85 -12.07
C GLY A 132 -3.87 -19.04 -10.93
N TRP A 133 -2.64 -18.56 -11.09
CA TRP A 133 -1.92 -17.86 -10.02
C TRP A 133 -2.42 -16.42 -9.88
N PRO A 134 -2.84 -15.96 -8.69
CA PRO A 134 -3.35 -14.61 -8.48
C PRO A 134 -2.20 -13.59 -8.33
N LEU A 135 -1.17 -13.66 -9.18
CA LEU A 135 0.09 -12.91 -9.03
C LEU A 135 0.28 -11.93 -10.19
N TRP A 136 0.52 -10.67 -9.84
CA TRP A 136 0.61 -9.59 -10.82
C TRP A 136 1.76 -8.65 -10.51
N GLU A 137 2.31 -8.02 -11.55
CA GLU A 137 3.29 -6.95 -11.41
C GLU A 137 2.99 -5.81 -12.40
N ASP A 138 2.74 -4.63 -11.85
CA ASP A 138 2.49 -3.43 -12.65
C ASP A 138 3.75 -2.98 -13.40
N HIS A 139 3.56 -2.41 -14.59
CA HIS A 139 4.63 -1.86 -15.43
C HIS A 139 5.73 -2.86 -15.83
N SER A 140 5.43 -4.17 -15.77
CA SER A 140 6.28 -5.25 -16.26
C SER A 140 5.89 -5.66 -17.68
N ASN A 141 6.77 -6.42 -18.35
CA ASN A 141 6.48 -7.01 -19.67
C ASN A 141 5.45 -8.15 -19.58
N GLU A 142 5.38 -8.82 -18.43
CA GLU A 142 4.47 -9.93 -18.15
C GLU A 142 3.60 -9.56 -16.95
N TYR A 143 2.45 -8.97 -17.25
CA TYR A 143 1.54 -8.43 -16.24
C TYR A 143 1.00 -9.51 -15.28
N HIS A 144 0.79 -10.73 -15.79
CA HIS A 144 0.33 -11.90 -15.04
C HIS A 144 1.48 -12.90 -14.90
N LEU A 145 1.78 -13.31 -13.67
CA LEU A 145 2.94 -14.13 -13.32
C LEU A 145 2.49 -15.50 -12.81
N THR A 146 3.27 -16.54 -13.10
CA THR A 146 3.05 -17.86 -12.50
C THR A 146 4.00 -18.11 -11.33
N GLY A 147 3.66 -19.08 -10.48
CA GLY A 147 4.55 -19.51 -9.41
C GLY A 147 5.94 -19.96 -9.92
N PRO A 148 6.03 -20.79 -10.98
CA PRO A 148 7.32 -21.15 -11.58
C PRO A 148 8.14 -19.97 -12.11
N ASP A 149 7.52 -18.96 -12.72
CA ASP A 149 8.25 -17.78 -13.24
C ASP A 149 8.92 -16.98 -12.11
N LEU A 150 8.36 -17.03 -10.91
CA LEU A 150 8.90 -16.43 -9.70
C LEU A 150 9.82 -17.36 -8.91
N GLY A 151 10.03 -18.60 -9.37
CA GLY A 151 10.85 -19.59 -8.69
C GLY A 151 10.26 -20.11 -7.37
N LEU A 152 8.93 -20.05 -7.22
CA LEU A 152 8.25 -20.53 -6.01
C LEU A 152 8.38 -22.05 -5.86
N SER A 153 8.35 -22.52 -4.61
CA SER A 153 8.26 -23.94 -4.32
C SER A 153 7.01 -24.54 -4.96
N SER A 154 7.10 -25.80 -5.39
CA SER A 154 5.96 -26.51 -5.99
C SER A 154 4.76 -26.57 -5.04
N THR A 155 5.01 -26.59 -3.73
CA THR A 155 3.97 -26.62 -2.69
C THR A 155 3.25 -25.28 -2.62
N LEU A 156 3.96 -24.16 -2.47
CA LEU A 156 3.35 -22.84 -2.39
C LEU A 156 2.68 -22.44 -3.71
N SER A 157 3.36 -22.70 -4.83
CA SER A 157 2.84 -22.45 -6.17
C SER A 157 1.49 -23.14 -6.39
N ARG A 158 1.38 -24.42 -6.02
CA ARG A 158 0.14 -25.17 -6.11
C ARG A 158 -0.93 -24.65 -5.14
N ALA A 159 -0.57 -24.32 -3.91
CA ALA A 159 -1.51 -23.80 -2.92
C ALA A 159 -2.13 -22.46 -3.33
N LEU A 160 -1.34 -21.56 -3.93
CA LEU A 160 -1.83 -20.29 -4.49
C LEU A 160 -2.81 -20.51 -5.65
N TYR A 161 -2.48 -21.44 -6.55
CA TYR A 161 -3.35 -21.82 -7.67
C TYR A 161 -4.68 -22.38 -7.15
N GLU A 162 -4.64 -23.40 -6.28
CA GLU A 162 -5.83 -24.05 -5.72
C GLU A 162 -6.71 -23.06 -4.94
N TRP A 163 -6.11 -22.14 -4.18
CA TRP A 163 -6.83 -21.10 -3.43
C TRP A 163 -7.58 -20.10 -4.33
N ASN A 164 -6.98 -19.67 -5.44
CA ASN A 164 -7.63 -18.78 -6.39
C ASN A 164 -8.73 -19.51 -7.19
N GLU A 165 -8.47 -20.73 -7.66
CA GLU A 165 -9.48 -21.52 -8.38
C GLU A 165 -10.70 -21.86 -7.53
N ALA A 166 -10.50 -22.11 -6.23
CA ALA A 166 -11.62 -22.32 -5.30
C ALA A 166 -12.48 -21.06 -5.12
N MET A 167 -11.93 -19.86 -5.33
CA MET A 167 -12.70 -18.63 -5.38
C MET A 167 -13.45 -18.50 -6.71
N LEU A 168 -12.79 -18.77 -7.84
CA LEU A 168 -13.35 -18.61 -9.19
C LEU A 168 -14.40 -19.66 -9.57
N GLY A 169 -14.30 -20.87 -9.01
CA GLY A 169 -15.26 -21.95 -9.27
C GLY A 169 -16.61 -21.79 -8.55
N ARG A 170 -16.79 -20.71 -7.80
CA ARG A 170 -18.03 -20.43 -7.04
C ARG A 170 -19.05 -19.70 -7.91
N ASP A 171 -20.33 -19.81 -7.54
CA ASP A 171 -21.33 -18.86 -8.02
C ASP A 171 -21.15 -17.52 -7.27
N GLU A 172 -21.25 -16.38 -7.98
CA GLU A 172 -21.08 -15.04 -7.39
C GLU A 172 -22.06 -14.78 -6.23
N ALA A 173 -23.22 -15.46 -6.24
CA ALA A 173 -24.20 -15.39 -5.17
C ALA A 173 -23.78 -16.17 -3.89
N ASP A 174 -22.83 -17.10 -4.00
CA ASP A 174 -22.37 -17.90 -2.88
C ASP A 174 -21.39 -17.10 -2.01
N PRO A 175 -21.50 -17.20 -0.67
CA PRO A 175 -20.53 -16.57 0.22
C PRO A 175 -19.12 -17.11 -0.06
N PRO A 176 -18.06 -16.32 0.14
CA PRO A 176 -16.68 -16.78 0.05
C PRO A 176 -16.44 -18.03 0.94
N PRO A 177 -15.45 -18.89 0.62
CA PRO A 177 -15.18 -20.08 1.39
C PRO A 177 -14.86 -19.71 2.84
N THR A 178 -15.29 -20.53 3.79
CA THR A 178 -14.91 -20.35 5.19
C THR A 178 -13.39 -20.30 5.30
N ASP A 179 -12.86 -19.32 6.04
CA ASP A 179 -11.43 -19.09 6.25
C ASP A 179 -10.61 -18.69 5.00
N TRP A 180 -11.26 -18.29 3.90
CA TRP A 180 -10.56 -17.89 2.68
C TRP A 180 -9.58 -16.74 2.90
N ILE A 181 -9.98 -15.71 3.65
CA ILE A 181 -9.11 -14.58 4.03
C ILE A 181 -7.90 -15.06 4.83
N ARG A 182 -8.13 -15.88 5.88
CA ARG A 182 -7.05 -16.39 6.74
C ARG A 182 -6.07 -17.26 5.94
N THR A 183 -6.58 -18.04 5.00
CA THR A 183 -5.76 -18.85 4.09
C THR A 183 -4.94 -17.95 3.18
N GLY A 184 -5.56 -16.93 2.58
CA GLY A 184 -4.88 -15.93 1.77
C GLY A 184 -3.76 -15.20 2.53
N GLU A 185 -4.00 -14.81 3.78
CA GLU A 185 -2.99 -14.18 4.65
C GLU A 185 -1.79 -15.10 4.90
N SER A 186 -2.05 -16.38 5.21
CA SER A 186 -1.00 -17.39 5.39
C SER A 186 -0.18 -17.61 4.11
N LEU A 187 -0.85 -17.66 2.96
CA LEU A 187 -0.19 -17.77 1.66
C LEU A 187 0.63 -16.53 1.33
N ALA A 188 0.13 -15.33 1.62
CA ALA A 188 0.85 -14.07 1.43
C ALA A 188 2.12 -14.01 2.29
N GLN A 189 2.05 -14.49 3.54
CA GLN A 189 3.22 -14.59 4.43
C GLN A 189 4.26 -15.57 3.90
N GLN A 190 3.84 -16.76 3.44
CA GLN A 190 4.74 -17.74 2.83
C GLN A 190 5.38 -17.21 1.55
N LEU A 191 4.59 -16.52 0.72
CA LEU A 191 5.08 -15.86 -0.50
C LEU A 191 6.11 -14.77 -0.17
N GLN A 192 5.88 -13.98 0.88
CA GLN A 192 6.83 -12.97 1.33
C GLN A 192 8.16 -13.58 1.80
N VAL A 193 8.12 -14.78 2.40
CA VAL A 193 9.31 -15.52 2.82
C VAL A 193 10.07 -16.07 1.60
N GLU A 194 9.39 -16.73 0.66
CA GLU A 194 10.03 -17.30 -0.53
C GLU A 194 10.61 -16.21 -1.46
N LEU A 195 9.98 -15.03 -1.52
CA LEU A 195 10.44 -13.88 -2.31
C LEU A 195 11.32 -12.91 -1.52
N SER A 196 11.83 -13.31 -0.35
CA SER A 196 12.71 -12.47 0.45
C SER A 196 13.94 -12.04 -0.36
N GLY A 197 14.21 -10.72 -0.39
CA GLY A 197 15.30 -10.13 -1.18
C GLY A 197 15.00 -9.98 -2.67
N ILE A 198 13.85 -10.45 -3.16
CA ILE A 198 13.41 -10.35 -4.56
C ILE A 198 12.24 -9.38 -4.70
N ALA A 199 11.22 -9.52 -3.83
CA ALA A 199 10.02 -8.71 -3.89
C ALA A 199 9.39 -8.41 -2.52
N GLU A 200 8.67 -7.30 -2.48
CA GLU A 200 7.63 -7.07 -1.47
C GLU A 200 6.30 -7.61 -2.00
N VAL A 201 5.60 -8.40 -1.19
CA VAL A 201 4.30 -8.98 -1.52
C VAL A 201 3.19 -8.09 -1.00
N ARG A 202 2.26 -7.73 -1.88
CA ARG A 202 1.09 -6.92 -1.54
C ARG A 202 -0.20 -7.76 -1.60
N PRO A 203 -0.81 -8.10 -0.46
CA PRO A 203 -2.07 -8.85 -0.41
C PRO A 203 -3.26 -7.94 -0.74
N GLU A 204 -3.63 -7.83 -2.02
CA GLU A 204 -4.68 -6.89 -2.45
C GLU A 204 -6.09 -7.33 -2.07
N PHE A 205 -6.31 -8.61 -1.80
CA PHE A 205 -7.58 -9.12 -1.28
C PHE A 205 -7.90 -8.63 0.15
N LEU A 206 -6.98 -7.94 0.82
CA LEU A 206 -7.20 -7.28 2.11
C LEU A 206 -7.63 -5.82 1.99
N ILE A 207 -7.61 -5.21 0.79
CA ILE A 207 -7.77 -3.76 0.57
C ILE A 207 -9.20 -3.38 0.21
#